data_AF-A0A9R1LGZ6-F1
#
_entry.id   AF-A0A9R1LGZ6-F1
#
_cell.length_a   1.000
_cell.length_b   1.000
_cell.length_c   1.000
_cell.angle_alpha   90.00
_cell.angle_beta   90.00
_cell.angle_gamma   90.00
#
_symmetry.space_group_name_H-M   'P 1'
#
loop_
_entity.id
_entity.type
_entity.pdbx_description
1 polymer ?
#
loop_
_entity_poly.entity_id
_entity_poly.type
_entity_poly.pdbx_seq_one_letter_code
_entity_poly.pdbx_strand_id
1 'polypeptide(L)'
;MLIQYQIRIFVQRSASVSPSPLRSCHRRLLSPRMASPPPPAPAAAAAHSVFVYGTLMAEEVVRVLLGRVPPSSPALLPNHQRLSIRGRVYPAILPVDGSKVPGKVWQGITDRELDVLDIFEDEEYVRETVGISLADSADMIAYAYIWGNVDDPDLYGEWDFDEWKKVHLKDYITMTQDFREELEQLESETHD
;
A
#
# COMPACT_ATOMS: atom_id res chain seq x y z
N MET A 1 -1.32 -8.38 -16.49
CA MET A 1 -2.42 -9.37 -16.39
C MET A 1 -1.98 -10.74 -15.85
N LEU A 2 -0.89 -11.39 -16.32
CA LEU A 2 -0.39 -12.65 -15.71
C LEU A 2 0.19 -12.45 -14.29
N ILE A 3 0.78 -11.28 -14.02
CA ILE A 3 1.48 -10.90 -12.77
C ILE A 3 0.51 -10.83 -11.58
N GLN A 4 -0.59 -10.10 -11.76
CA GLN A 4 -1.66 -9.99 -10.77
C GLN A 4 -2.37 -11.33 -10.51
N TYR A 5 -2.41 -12.21 -11.52
CA TYR A 5 -2.96 -13.56 -11.39
C TYR A 5 -2.09 -14.48 -10.51
N GLN A 6 -0.76 -14.29 -10.47
CA GLN A 6 0.14 -15.07 -9.61
C GLN A 6 0.16 -14.57 -8.16
N ILE A 7 0.10 -13.26 -7.95
CA ILE A 7 -0.17 -12.63 -6.63
C ILE A 7 -1.47 -13.20 -6.05
N ARG A 8 -2.52 -13.25 -6.87
CA ARG A 8 -3.84 -13.84 -6.54
C ARG A 8 -3.76 -15.34 -6.18
N ILE A 9 -2.97 -16.14 -6.91
CA ILE A 9 -2.86 -17.59 -6.68
C ILE A 9 -1.96 -17.95 -5.48
N PHE A 10 -0.87 -17.20 -5.26
CA PHE A 10 0.09 -17.52 -4.20
C PHE A 10 -0.47 -17.24 -2.79
N VAL A 11 -1.23 -16.15 -2.62
CA VAL A 11 -1.91 -15.80 -1.35
C VAL A 11 -2.87 -16.90 -0.87
N GLN A 12 -3.53 -17.60 -1.78
CA GLN A 12 -4.42 -18.71 -1.45
C GLN A 12 -3.69 -20.01 -1.09
N ARG A 13 -2.39 -20.14 -1.39
CA ARG A 13 -1.63 -21.40 -1.27
C ARG A 13 -0.60 -21.42 -0.13
N SER A 14 -0.22 -20.27 0.44
CA SER A 14 0.91 -20.19 1.41
C SER A 14 0.58 -20.58 2.86
N ALA A 15 -0.59 -21.17 3.15
CA ALA A 15 -0.95 -21.75 4.45
C ALA A 15 -0.05 -22.92 4.93
N SER A 16 1.03 -23.24 4.22
CA SER A 16 1.92 -24.33 4.58
C SER A 16 3.37 -24.07 4.15
N VAL A 17 4.24 -23.99 5.18
CA VAL A 17 5.68 -24.34 5.20
C VAL A 17 6.70 -23.18 5.31
N SER A 18 7.58 -23.30 6.33
CA SER A 18 8.82 -22.53 6.65
C SER A 18 10.09 -23.34 6.23
N PRO A 19 11.37 -23.01 6.55
CA PRO A 19 12.05 -21.79 7.06
C PRO A 19 13.44 -21.41 6.40
N SER A 20 13.88 -20.14 6.58
CA SER A 20 15.22 -19.62 7.03
C SER A 20 16.57 -19.91 6.27
N PRO A 21 17.78 -19.41 6.71
CA PRO A 21 18.30 -18.01 6.71
C PRO A 21 19.80 -17.87 6.20
N LEU A 22 20.39 -16.64 6.17
CA LEU A 22 21.70 -16.23 6.82
C LEU A 22 22.53 -15.09 6.12
N ARG A 23 22.95 -14.09 6.94
CA ARG A 23 24.28 -13.38 7.09
C ARG A 23 24.86 -12.52 5.92
N SER A 24 25.78 -11.55 6.07
CA SER A 24 26.21 -10.54 7.07
C SER A 24 27.47 -9.80 6.55
N CYS A 25 27.55 -8.47 6.73
CA CYS A 25 28.74 -7.57 6.87
C CYS A 25 29.77 -7.37 5.73
N HIS A 26 30.09 -6.11 5.38
CA HIS A 26 31.29 -5.39 5.89
C HIS A 26 31.33 -3.90 5.48
N ARG A 27 31.79 -3.08 6.43
CA ARG A 27 31.92 -1.61 6.41
C ARG A 27 33.29 -1.18 5.87
N ARG A 28 33.36 -0.07 5.14
CA ARG A 28 34.62 0.71 4.95
C ARG A 28 34.30 2.21 4.86
N LEU A 29 35.06 3.01 5.62
CA LEU A 29 34.94 4.47 5.78
C LEU A 29 36.01 5.20 4.97
N LEU A 30 35.78 6.52 4.74
CA LEU A 30 36.67 7.69 4.49
C LEU A 30 36.12 8.51 3.30
N SER A 31 36.08 9.85 3.22
CA SER A 31 36.22 11.03 4.09
C SER A 31 35.66 12.24 3.29
N PRO A 32 35.49 13.45 3.88
CA PRO A 32 34.45 14.40 3.49
C PRO A 32 34.86 15.37 2.35
N ARG A 33 33.93 15.62 1.42
CA ARG A 33 34.01 16.70 0.43
C ARG A 33 33.10 17.86 0.87
N MET A 34 33.61 19.08 0.76
CA MET A 34 32.90 20.31 1.11
C MET A 34 31.60 20.44 0.31
N ALA A 35 30.50 20.70 1.01
CA ALA A 35 29.17 20.81 0.46
C ALA A 35 29.03 22.07 -0.40
N SER A 36 28.71 21.90 -1.68
CA SER A 36 28.06 22.93 -2.46
C SER A 36 26.70 23.26 -1.84
N PRO A 37 26.22 24.52 -1.91
CA PRO A 37 24.87 24.83 -1.48
C PRO A 37 23.89 23.90 -2.21
N PRO A 38 22.88 23.35 -1.51
CA PRO A 38 21.93 22.47 -2.15
C PRO A 38 21.31 23.21 -3.34
N PRO A 39 21.09 22.55 -4.49
CA PRO A 39 20.21 23.12 -5.50
C PRO A 39 18.91 23.50 -4.80
N PRO A 40 18.23 24.59 -5.23
CA PRO A 40 16.89 24.87 -4.71
C PRO A 40 16.11 23.56 -4.76
N ALA A 41 15.53 23.17 -3.63
CA ALA A 41 14.73 21.95 -3.52
C ALA A 41 13.87 21.86 -4.80
N PRO A 42 13.85 20.71 -5.51
CA PRO A 42 12.98 20.58 -6.67
C PRO A 42 11.61 21.08 -6.22
N ALA A 43 11.11 22.11 -6.90
CA ALA A 43 9.84 22.77 -6.61
C ALA A 43 8.87 21.65 -6.23
N ALA A 44 8.42 21.66 -4.96
CA ALA A 44 7.81 20.50 -4.31
C ALA A 44 6.94 19.75 -5.32
N ALA A 45 7.44 18.61 -5.81
CA ALA A 45 6.66 17.75 -6.69
C ALA A 45 5.32 17.56 -5.98
N ALA A 46 4.21 17.82 -6.68
CA ALA A 46 2.89 17.88 -6.06
C ALA A 46 2.72 16.62 -5.20
N ALA A 47 2.68 16.84 -3.89
CA ALA A 47 2.70 15.77 -2.92
C ALA A 47 1.25 15.32 -2.70
N HIS A 48 0.93 14.11 -3.12
CA HIS A 48 -0.39 13.52 -2.92
C HIS A 48 -0.57 13.03 -1.48
N SER A 49 -1.83 12.99 -1.06
CA SER A 49 -2.25 12.32 0.16
C SER A 49 -3.05 11.08 -0.20
N VAL A 50 -2.77 9.95 0.47
CA VAL A 50 -3.43 8.67 0.19
C VAL A 50 -3.95 8.09 1.50
N PHE A 51 -5.25 7.86 1.60
CA PHE A 51 -5.89 7.15 2.69
C PHE A 51 -5.84 5.64 2.46
N VAL A 52 -5.29 4.91 3.42
CA VAL A 52 -5.15 3.46 3.41
C VAL A 52 -5.91 2.85 4.58
N TYR A 53 -6.59 1.74 4.32
CA TYR A 53 -7.53 1.12 5.26
C TYR A 53 -7.40 -0.40 5.34
N GLY A 54 -6.43 -1.00 4.64
CA GLY A 54 -6.25 -2.44 4.54
C GLY A 54 -4.81 -2.89 4.78
N THR A 55 -4.32 -3.77 3.92
CA THR A 55 -2.96 -4.35 3.99
C THR A 55 -1.87 -3.30 3.95
N LEU A 56 -2.08 -2.22 3.18
CA LEU A 56 -1.19 -1.07 3.12
C LEU A 56 -1.05 -0.33 4.46
N MET A 57 -1.90 -0.54 5.47
CA MET A 57 -1.64 0.05 6.80
C MET A 57 -0.39 -0.52 7.50
N ALA A 58 0.13 -1.66 7.03
CA ALA A 58 1.35 -2.30 7.53
C ALA A 58 2.61 -1.72 6.87
N GLU A 59 3.40 -0.98 7.64
CA GLU A 59 4.62 -0.31 7.15
C GLU A 59 5.64 -1.26 6.53
N GLU A 60 5.63 -2.52 6.95
CA GLU A 60 6.48 -3.57 6.39
C GLU A 60 6.17 -3.82 4.91
N VAL A 61 4.88 -3.83 4.53
CA VAL A 61 4.43 -3.94 3.14
C VAL A 61 4.78 -2.67 2.37
N VAL A 62 4.51 -1.51 2.94
CA VAL A 62 4.76 -0.21 2.30
C VAL A 62 6.24 -0.02 1.98
N ARG A 63 7.11 -0.41 2.91
CA ARG A 63 8.57 -0.31 2.73
C ARG A 63 9.05 -1.14 1.56
N VAL A 64 8.49 -2.33 1.36
CA VAL A 64 8.79 -3.16 0.20
C VAL A 64 8.23 -2.50 -1.05
N LEU A 65 6.97 -2.07 -1.03
CA LEU A 65 6.26 -1.54 -2.19
C LEU A 65 6.86 -0.22 -2.72
N LEU A 66 7.25 0.69 -1.84
CA LEU A 66 7.71 2.04 -2.20
C LEU A 66 9.22 2.27 -1.97
N GLY A 67 9.92 1.31 -1.33
CA GLY A 67 11.31 1.49 -0.91
C GLY A 67 11.50 2.45 0.28
N ARG A 68 10.41 3.05 0.79
CA ARG A 68 10.38 3.93 1.96
C ARG A 68 9.05 3.81 2.69
N VAL A 69 8.94 4.47 3.84
CA VAL A 69 7.65 4.63 4.55
C VAL A 69 7.29 6.11 4.54
N PRO A 70 6.21 6.51 3.85
CA PRO A 70 5.72 7.89 3.89
C PRO A 70 5.33 8.32 5.31
N PRO A 71 5.48 9.61 5.65
CA PRO A 71 4.85 10.16 6.85
C PRO A 71 3.36 9.82 6.87
N SER A 72 2.88 9.32 8.01
CA SER A 72 1.50 8.89 8.15
C SER A 72 0.86 9.36 9.45
N SER A 73 -0.45 9.49 9.46
CA SER A 73 -1.24 9.82 10.64
C SER A 73 -2.55 9.02 10.65
N PRO A 74 -3.08 8.67 11.84
CA PRO A 74 -4.41 8.06 11.93
C PRO A 74 -5.47 8.97 11.30
N ALA A 75 -6.40 8.36 10.56
CA ALA A 75 -7.49 9.07 9.90
C ALA A 75 -8.77 8.22 9.91
N LEU A 76 -9.91 8.88 9.78
CA LEU A 76 -11.23 8.27 9.65
C LEU A 76 -11.84 8.68 8.31
N LEU A 77 -12.33 7.69 7.56
CA LEU A 77 -13.14 7.90 6.37
C LEU A 77 -14.62 7.75 6.72
N PRO A 78 -15.43 8.84 6.69
CA PRO A 78 -16.87 8.76 6.92
C PRO A 78 -17.63 8.15 5.74
N ASN A 79 -18.85 7.69 6.00
CA ASN A 79 -19.81 7.15 5.02
C ASN A 79 -19.26 5.98 4.20
N HIS A 80 -18.37 5.19 4.81
CA HIS A 80 -17.83 3.98 4.21
C HIS A 80 -17.83 2.84 5.22
N GLN A 81 -17.91 1.62 4.72
CA GLN A 81 -17.77 0.39 5.51
C GLN A 81 -16.68 -0.49 4.93
N ARG A 82 -15.84 -1.06 5.81
CA ARG A 82 -14.78 -2.01 5.44
C ARG A 82 -15.27 -3.44 5.60
N LEU A 83 -15.12 -4.24 4.54
CA LEU A 83 -15.62 -5.62 4.47
C LEU A 83 -14.51 -6.59 4.05
N SER A 84 -14.63 -7.85 4.47
CA SER A 84 -13.80 -8.94 3.93
C SER A 84 -14.36 -9.42 2.59
N ILE A 85 -13.51 -10.02 1.75
CA ILE A 85 -13.88 -10.56 0.44
C ILE A 85 -13.50 -12.04 0.40
N ARG A 86 -14.43 -12.93 0.03
CA ARG A 86 -14.17 -14.39 0.06
C ARG A 86 -13.00 -14.73 -0.85
N GLY A 87 -12.07 -15.53 -0.33
CA GLY A 87 -10.89 -15.94 -1.08
C GLY A 87 -9.80 -14.88 -1.21
N ARG A 88 -9.97 -13.69 -0.62
CA ARG A 88 -8.94 -12.64 -0.57
C ARG A 88 -8.56 -12.35 0.87
N VAL A 89 -7.31 -11.94 1.06
CA VAL A 89 -6.78 -11.55 2.39
C VAL A 89 -6.82 -10.04 2.62
N TYR A 90 -7.20 -9.26 1.60
CA TYR A 90 -7.27 -7.81 1.65
C TYR A 90 -8.73 -7.34 1.62
N PRO A 91 -9.05 -6.20 2.25
CA PRO A 91 -10.44 -5.75 2.40
C PRO A 91 -10.95 -4.88 1.25
N ALA A 92 -12.26 -4.82 1.11
CA ALA A 92 -12.96 -3.80 0.33
C ALA A 92 -13.43 -2.66 1.24
N ILE A 93 -13.62 -1.46 0.68
CA ILE A 93 -14.51 -0.45 1.25
C ILE A 93 -15.60 -0.07 0.26
N LEU A 94 -16.79 0.18 0.80
CA LEU A 94 -17.99 0.55 0.05
C LEU A 94 -18.66 1.77 0.68
N PRO A 95 -19.36 2.59 -0.11
CA PRO A 95 -20.13 3.70 0.42
C PRO A 95 -21.30 3.17 1.27
N VAL A 96 -21.31 3.53 2.54
CA VAL A 96 -22.38 3.18 3.50
C VAL A 96 -22.57 4.34 4.46
N ASP A 97 -23.70 5.04 4.33
CA ASP A 97 -24.02 6.21 5.15
C ASP A 97 -24.01 5.89 6.65
N GLY A 98 -23.45 6.81 7.43
CA GLY A 98 -23.38 6.68 8.90
C GLY A 98 -22.30 5.73 9.41
N SER A 99 -21.65 4.94 8.53
CA SER A 99 -20.48 4.13 8.87
C SER A 99 -19.19 4.94 8.79
N LYS A 100 -18.13 4.42 9.41
CA LYS A 100 -16.78 5.03 9.38
C LYS A 100 -15.72 3.95 9.30
N VAL A 101 -14.69 4.18 8.48
CA VAL A 101 -13.54 3.29 8.37
C VAL A 101 -12.32 3.93 9.03
N PRO A 102 -11.76 3.31 10.09
CA PRO A 102 -10.47 3.71 10.62
C PRO A 102 -9.33 3.23 9.72
N GLY A 103 -8.39 4.14 9.46
CA GLY A 103 -7.23 3.89 8.64
C GLY A 103 -6.08 4.84 8.95
N LYS A 104 -5.19 5.02 7.97
CA LYS A 104 -4.09 5.97 8.00
C LYS A 104 -4.12 6.83 6.75
N VAL A 105 -3.68 8.07 6.85
CA VAL A 105 -3.36 8.90 5.68
C VAL A 105 -1.85 8.99 5.54
N TRP A 106 -1.35 8.73 4.34
CA TRP A 106 0.01 9.03 3.93
C TRP A 106 0.09 10.40 3.29
N GLN A 107 1.21 11.08 3.48
CA GLN A 107 1.49 12.38 2.91
C GLN A 107 2.82 12.37 2.16
N GLY A 108 2.95 13.23 1.14
CA GLY A 108 4.19 13.31 0.37
C GLY A 108 4.34 12.14 -0.60
N ILE A 109 3.24 11.61 -1.14
CA ILE A 109 3.29 10.59 -2.20
C ILE A 109 3.56 11.28 -3.53
N THR A 110 4.59 10.82 -4.23
CA THR A 110 4.97 11.35 -5.56
C THR A 110 4.10 10.75 -6.66
N ASP A 111 4.08 11.37 -7.84
CA ASP A 111 3.37 10.84 -9.02
C ASP A 111 3.82 9.40 -9.34
N ARG A 112 5.13 9.14 -9.35
CA ARG A 112 5.68 7.80 -9.62
C ARG A 112 5.21 6.76 -8.61
N GLU A 113 5.18 7.10 -7.33
CA GLU A 113 4.68 6.19 -6.30
C GLU A 113 3.19 5.97 -6.42
N LEU A 114 2.46 6.99 -6.86
CA LEU A 114 1.04 6.87 -7.14
C LEU A 114 0.78 5.93 -8.33
N ASP A 115 1.61 5.97 -9.37
CA ASP A 115 1.56 5.01 -10.49
C ASP A 115 1.84 3.57 -10.02
N VAL A 116 2.82 3.37 -9.13
CA VAL A 116 3.09 2.06 -8.52
C VAL A 116 1.87 1.55 -7.76
N LEU A 117 1.18 2.42 -7.02
CA LEU A 117 -0.04 2.06 -6.29
C LEU A 117 -1.18 1.71 -7.26
N ASP A 118 -1.37 2.46 -8.34
CA ASP A 118 -2.38 2.13 -9.36
C ASP A 118 -2.14 0.74 -9.97
N ILE A 119 -0.88 0.42 -10.28
CA ILE A 119 -0.50 -0.89 -10.81
C ILE A 119 -0.72 -1.98 -9.76
N PHE A 120 -0.41 -1.70 -8.49
CA PHE A 120 -0.52 -2.65 -7.39
C PHE A 120 -1.97 -3.00 -7.05
N GLU A 121 -2.86 -2.00 -7.01
CA GLU A 121 -4.28 -2.15 -6.66
C GLU A 121 -5.11 -2.73 -7.83
N ASP A 122 -4.61 -2.62 -9.06
CA ASP A 122 -5.20 -3.19 -10.28
C ASP A 122 -6.61 -2.66 -10.59
N GLU A 123 -7.26 -3.24 -11.61
CA GLU A 123 -8.61 -2.85 -12.07
C GLU A 123 -9.73 -3.14 -11.04
N GLU A 124 -9.44 -3.86 -9.96
CA GLU A 124 -10.44 -4.21 -8.93
C GLU A 124 -10.82 -3.02 -8.05
N TYR A 125 -9.91 -2.06 -7.94
CA TYR A 125 -10.12 -0.84 -7.19
C TYR A 125 -10.11 0.39 -8.08
N VAL A 126 -10.97 1.33 -7.77
CA VAL A 126 -11.03 2.64 -8.42
C VAL A 126 -10.41 3.66 -7.49
N ARG A 127 -9.39 4.38 -7.95
CA ARG A 127 -8.82 5.50 -7.21
C ARG A 127 -9.78 6.67 -7.23
N GLU A 128 -10.30 7.03 -6.06
CA GLU A 128 -11.22 8.15 -5.87
C GLU A 128 -10.68 9.19 -4.90
N THR A 129 -11.19 10.41 -5.02
CA THR A 129 -10.92 11.50 -4.10
C THR A 129 -11.94 11.48 -2.96
N VAL A 130 -11.47 11.32 -1.73
CA VAL A 130 -12.32 11.22 -0.52
C VAL A 130 -11.98 12.30 0.50
N GLY A 131 -12.99 12.69 1.29
CA GLY A 131 -12.80 13.52 2.48
C GLY A 131 -12.56 12.67 3.71
N ILE A 132 -11.50 12.96 4.46
CA ILE A 132 -11.13 12.25 5.69
C ILE A 132 -11.04 13.20 6.87
N SER A 133 -11.30 12.66 8.07
CA SER A 133 -11.11 13.36 9.33
C SER A 133 -9.85 12.88 10.04
N LEU A 134 -9.04 13.82 10.52
CA LEU A 134 -7.86 13.56 11.34
C LEU A 134 -8.20 13.86 12.79
N ALA A 135 -7.65 13.08 13.73
CA ALA A 135 -7.96 13.24 15.16
C ALA A 135 -7.54 14.61 15.70
N ASP A 136 -6.39 15.12 15.24
CA ASP A 136 -5.74 16.31 15.77
C ASP A 136 -5.63 17.44 14.72
N SER A 137 -6.37 17.37 13.62
CA SER A 137 -6.21 18.27 12.48
C SER A 137 -7.55 18.56 11.80
N ALA A 138 -7.56 19.60 10.95
CA ALA A 138 -8.70 19.83 10.07
C ALA A 138 -8.88 18.65 9.11
N ASP A 139 -10.14 18.42 8.72
CA ASP A 139 -10.47 17.48 7.65
C ASP A 139 -9.68 17.82 6.39
N MET A 140 -9.31 16.79 5.63
CA MET A 140 -8.55 16.96 4.40
C MET A 140 -9.04 16.03 3.29
N ILE A 141 -8.62 16.33 2.07
CA ILE A 141 -8.86 15.50 0.90
C ILE A 141 -7.67 14.57 0.67
N ALA A 142 -7.94 13.31 0.36
CA ALA A 142 -6.95 12.31 0.01
C ALA A 142 -7.48 11.39 -1.10
N TYR A 143 -6.59 10.70 -1.80
CA TYR A 143 -6.98 9.57 -2.64
C TYR A 143 -7.26 8.34 -1.78
N ALA A 144 -8.21 7.51 -2.20
CA ALA A 144 -8.43 6.17 -1.66
C ALA A 144 -8.76 5.22 -2.80
N TYR A 145 -8.38 3.96 -2.65
CA TYR A 145 -8.75 2.89 -3.59
C TYR A 145 -10.08 2.28 -3.14
N ILE A 146 -11.16 2.47 -3.89
CA ILE A 146 -12.51 2.02 -3.55
C ILE A 146 -12.81 0.73 -4.32
N TRP A 147 -13.46 -0.24 -3.69
CA TRP A 147 -13.79 -1.50 -4.37
C TRP A 147 -14.75 -1.24 -5.55
N GLY A 148 -14.36 -1.65 -6.75
CA GLY A 148 -15.07 -1.30 -7.98
C GLY A 148 -16.41 -2.02 -8.17
N ASN A 149 -16.64 -3.13 -7.45
CA ASN A 149 -17.87 -3.92 -7.56
C ASN A 149 -18.71 -3.88 -6.27
N VAL A 150 -19.63 -2.92 -6.20
CA VAL A 150 -20.49 -2.72 -5.02
C VAL A 150 -21.45 -3.89 -4.75
N ASP A 151 -21.79 -4.67 -5.77
CA ASP A 151 -22.72 -5.80 -5.69
C ASP A 151 -22.00 -7.16 -5.60
N ASP A 152 -20.72 -7.16 -5.21
CA ASP A 152 -19.92 -8.38 -5.15
C ASP A 152 -20.50 -9.38 -4.09
N PRO A 153 -20.96 -10.57 -4.52
CA PRO A 153 -21.55 -11.56 -3.60
C PRO A 153 -20.53 -12.18 -2.64
N ASP A 154 -19.24 -11.99 -2.90
CA ASP A 154 -18.15 -12.46 -2.05
C ASP A 154 -17.83 -11.49 -0.91
N LEU A 155 -18.47 -10.32 -0.84
CA LEU A 155 -18.33 -9.40 0.28
C LEU A 155 -19.01 -9.96 1.54
N TYR A 156 -18.30 -9.97 2.67
CA TYR A 156 -18.83 -10.47 3.93
C TYR A 156 -18.08 -9.93 5.13
N GLY A 157 -18.82 -9.77 6.25
CA GLY A 157 -18.25 -9.55 7.58
C GLY A 157 -17.37 -8.31 7.71
N GLU A 158 -16.92 -8.04 8.93
CA GLU A 158 -15.88 -7.02 9.16
C GLU A 158 -14.50 -7.60 8.87
N TRP A 159 -13.57 -6.75 8.45
CA TRP A 159 -12.17 -7.11 8.27
C TRP A 159 -11.32 -6.59 9.42
N ASP A 160 -10.54 -7.49 10.03
CA ASP A 160 -9.70 -7.22 11.19
C ASP A 160 -8.22 -7.14 10.77
N PHE A 161 -7.64 -5.95 10.98
CA PHE A 161 -6.24 -5.69 10.65
C PHE A 161 -5.25 -6.45 11.54
N ASP A 162 -5.55 -6.59 12.83
CA ASP A 162 -4.66 -7.24 13.79
C ASP A 162 -4.64 -8.75 13.59
N GLU A 163 -5.78 -9.34 13.23
CA GLU A 163 -5.86 -10.75 12.80
C GLU A 163 -5.08 -10.95 11.51
N TRP A 164 -5.34 -10.13 10.49
CA TRP A 164 -4.62 -10.20 9.22
C TRP A 164 -3.10 -10.08 9.42
N LYS A 165 -2.65 -9.13 10.25
CA LYS A 165 -1.23 -8.91 10.49
C LYS A 165 -0.56 -10.13 11.13
N LYS A 166 -1.26 -10.87 11.99
CA LYS A 166 -0.73 -12.09 12.63
C LYS A 166 -0.65 -13.25 11.65
N VAL A 167 -1.64 -13.40 10.78
CA VAL A 167 -1.79 -14.60 9.94
C VAL A 167 -1.11 -14.45 8.58
N HIS A 168 -1.20 -13.27 7.95
CA HIS A 168 -0.89 -13.10 6.53
C HIS A 168 0.28 -12.16 6.23
N LEU A 169 0.74 -11.36 7.19
CA LEU A 169 1.76 -10.32 6.94
C LEU A 169 3.02 -10.86 6.25
N LYS A 170 3.54 -11.98 6.74
CA LYS A 170 4.81 -12.54 6.24
C LYS A 170 4.70 -12.93 4.77
N ASP A 171 3.64 -13.65 4.41
CA ASP A 171 3.43 -14.13 3.04
C ASP A 171 3.10 -12.95 2.12
N TYR A 172 2.37 -11.96 2.62
CA TYR A 172 2.06 -10.74 1.88
C TYR A 172 3.31 -9.91 1.59
N ILE A 173 4.27 -9.84 2.52
CA ILE A 173 5.57 -9.20 2.30
C ILE A 173 6.32 -9.90 1.16
N THR A 174 6.40 -11.24 1.18
CA THR A 174 7.08 -12.00 0.12
C THR A 174 6.45 -11.74 -1.24
N MET A 175 5.11 -11.79 -1.32
CA MET A 175 4.39 -11.45 -2.54
C MET A 175 4.65 -10.01 -3.02
N THR A 176 4.74 -9.06 -2.09
CA THR A 176 5.05 -7.66 -2.42
C THR A 176 6.50 -7.54 -2.95
N GLN A 177 7.43 -8.37 -2.48
CA GLN A 177 8.79 -8.42 -3.01
C GLN A 177 8.80 -8.95 -4.45
N ASP A 178 8.11 -10.05 -4.70
CA ASP A 178 8.00 -10.64 -6.04
C ASP A 178 7.41 -9.62 -7.04
N PHE A 179 6.35 -8.92 -6.65
CA PHE A 179 5.77 -7.82 -7.43
C PHE A 179 6.79 -6.75 -7.80
N ARG A 180 7.63 -6.33 -6.83
CA ARG A 180 8.62 -5.28 -7.04
C ARG A 180 9.73 -5.70 -7.99
N GLU A 181 10.22 -6.93 -7.85
CA GLU A 181 11.26 -7.47 -8.73
C GLU A 181 10.77 -7.56 -10.18
N GLU A 182 9.51 -7.97 -10.39
CA GLU A 182 8.91 -8.03 -11.72
C GLU A 182 8.67 -6.63 -12.32
N LEU A 183 8.19 -5.68 -11.51
CA LEU A 183 8.00 -4.31 -11.96
C LEU A 183 9.31 -3.66 -12.43
N GLU A 184 10.40 -3.88 -11.69
CA GLU A 184 11.74 -3.39 -12.04
C GLU A 184 12.27 -4.03 -13.33
N GLN A 185 11.98 -5.32 -13.58
CA GLN A 185 12.32 -5.98 -14.84
C GLN A 185 11.59 -5.33 -16.03
N LEU A 186 10.29 -5.07 -15.90
CA LEU A 186 9.49 -4.43 -16.95
C LEU A 186 9.94 -2.99 -17.25
N GLU A 187 10.29 -2.22 -16.22
CA GLU A 187 10.88 -0.87 -16.40
C GLU A 187 12.22 -0.94 -17.14
N SER A 188 13.00 -2.00 -16.95
CA SER A 188 14.30 -2.19 -17.62
C SER A 188 14.17 -2.59 -19.09
N GLU A 189 13.17 -3.42 -19.44
CA GLU A 189 12.93 -3.88 -20.82
C GLU A 189 12.33 -2.79 -21.72
N THR A 190 11.66 -1.79 -21.13
CA THR A 190 11.05 -0.68 -21.89
C THR A 190 12.02 0.45 -22.24
N HIS A 191 13.26 0.39 -21.73
CA HIS A 191 14.29 1.41 -21.94
C HIS A 191 15.42 1.00 -22.91
N ASP A 192 15.27 -0.12 -23.62
CA ASP A 192 16.19 -0.64 -24.66
C ASP A 192 15.50 -0.65 -26.04
#